data_AF-A0A0K9YTE2-F1
#
_entry.id   AF-A0A0K9YTE2-F1
#
_cell.length_a   1.000
_cell.length_b   1.000
_cell.length_c   1.000
_cell.angle_alpha   90.00
_cell.angle_beta   90.00
_cell.angle_gamma   90.00
#
_symmetry.space_group_name_H-M   'P 1'
#
loop_
_entity.id
_entity.type
_entity.pdbx_description
1 polymer ?
#
loop_
_entity_poly.entity_id
_entity_poly.type
_entity_poly.pdbx_seq_one_letter_code
_entity_poly.pdbx_strand_id
1 'polypeptide(L)'
;MEKSPDVLLQQLLQHTMRLEQKVLQDASDSDEWLAILDEREKLIEQMQQMGMDDTTITESNLDILRQVHEINQRLVSKMDDRKGAVQTQLNNIQRSKQAMDTYNENGPNAYGAFLDHKK
;
A
#
# COMPACT_ATOMS: atom_id res chain seq x y z
N MET A 1 -22.24 -15.24 -20.33
CA MET A 1 -21.38 -14.90 -21.48
C MET A 1 -19.96 -15.09 -21.02
N GLU A 2 -19.23 -16.04 -21.60
CA GLU A 2 -17.78 -16.13 -21.39
C GLU A 2 -17.16 -14.84 -21.96
N LYS A 3 -16.37 -14.13 -21.16
CA LYS A 3 -15.62 -12.96 -21.62
C LYS A 3 -14.45 -13.46 -22.45
N SER A 4 -14.14 -12.81 -23.58
CA SER A 4 -12.95 -13.17 -24.34
C SER A 4 -11.67 -12.79 -23.57
N PRO A 5 -10.53 -13.45 -23.84
CA PRO A 5 -9.26 -13.11 -23.22
C PRO A 5 -8.86 -11.65 -23.43
N ASP A 6 -9.13 -11.09 -24.62
CA ASP A 6 -8.84 -9.70 -24.94
C ASP A 6 -9.63 -8.72 -24.05
N VAL A 7 -10.89 -9.04 -23.75
CA VAL A 7 -11.73 -8.22 -22.86
C VAL A 7 -11.20 -8.26 -21.43
N LEU A 8 -10.72 -9.41 -20.95
CA LEU A 8 -10.11 -9.53 -19.63
C LEU A 8 -8.80 -8.76 -19.51
N LEU A 9 -7.96 -8.79 -20.54
CA LEU A 9 -6.72 -8.02 -20.59
C LEU A 9 -6.98 -6.51 -20.63
N GLN A 10 -7.96 -6.06 -21.42
CA GLN A 10 -8.35 -4.65 -21.42
C GLN A 10 -8.89 -4.22 -20.05
N GLN A 11 -9.71 -5.05 -19.40
CA GLN A 11 -10.18 -4.78 -18.04
C GLN A 11 -8.99 -4.70 -17.08
N LEU A 12 -8.06 -5.64 -17.14
CA LEU A 12 -6.85 -5.62 -16.31
C LEU A 12 -6.08 -4.31 -16.46
N LEU A 13 -5.89 -3.84 -17.70
CA LEU A 13 -5.22 -2.56 -17.96
C LEU A 13 -6.00 -1.39 -17.34
N GLN A 14 -7.33 -1.35 -17.53
CA GLN A 14 -8.17 -0.30 -16.93
C GLN A 14 -8.09 -0.29 -15.40
N HIS A 15 -8.18 -1.45 -14.74
CA HIS A 15 -8.03 -1.53 -13.29
C HIS A 15 -6.62 -1.15 -12.83
N THR A 16 -5.59 -1.48 -13.62
CA THR A 16 -4.20 -1.10 -13.33
C THR A 16 -3.99 0.42 -13.44
N MET A 17 -4.56 1.08 -14.46
CA MET A 17 -4.54 2.53 -14.59
C MET A 17 -5.35 3.22 -13.48
N ARG A 18 -6.51 2.66 -13.10
CA ARG A 18 -7.31 3.17 -11.98
C ARG A 18 -6.55 3.08 -10.67
N LEU A 19 -5.83 1.98 -10.44
CA LEU A 19 -4.94 1.82 -9.29
C LEU A 19 -3.82 2.87 -9.29
N GLU A 20 -3.18 3.11 -10.44
CA GLU A 20 -2.17 4.16 -10.58
C GLU A 20 -2.72 5.54 -10.20
N GLN A 21 -3.89 5.91 -10.73
CA GLN A 21 -4.54 7.17 -10.38
C GLN A 21 -4.82 7.31 -8.89
N LYS A 22 -5.27 6.24 -8.23
CA LYS A 22 -5.51 6.23 -6.79
C LYS A 22 -4.23 6.32 -6.00
N VAL A 23 -3.20 5.57 -6.37
CA VAL A 23 -1.92 5.57 -5.66
C VAL A 23 -1.21 6.92 -5.72
N LEU A 24 -1.36 7.64 -6.83
CA LEU A 24 -0.81 8.98 -7.01
C LEU A 24 -1.59 10.08 -6.28
N GLN A 25 -2.75 9.79 -5.70
CA GLN A 25 -3.46 10.76 -4.86
C GLN A 25 -2.86 10.77 -3.44
N ASP A 26 -2.39 11.94 -3.00
CA ASP A 26 -1.77 12.13 -1.68
C ASP A 26 -2.68 11.64 -0.55
N ALA A 27 -3.98 11.94 -0.62
CA ALA A 27 -4.98 11.54 0.37
C ALA A 27 -5.62 10.16 0.12
N SER A 28 -5.07 9.34 -0.77
CA SER A 28 -5.70 8.06 -1.09
C SER A 28 -5.71 7.10 0.10
N ASP A 29 -6.84 6.45 0.29
CA ASP A 29 -7.00 5.37 1.26
C ASP A 29 -6.37 4.07 0.72
N SER A 30 -5.65 3.36 1.59
CA SER A 30 -5.10 2.03 1.27
C SER A 30 -6.20 0.99 1.07
N ASP A 31 -7.36 1.15 1.72
CA ASP A 31 -8.49 0.22 1.57
C ASP A 31 -9.06 0.27 0.14
N GLU A 32 -9.08 1.45 -0.47
CA GLU A 32 -9.45 1.60 -1.89
C GLU A 32 -8.46 0.90 -2.82
N TRP A 33 -7.17 0.86 -2.47
CA TRP A 33 -6.17 0.15 -3.26
C TRP A 33 -6.39 -1.35 -3.19
N LEU A 34 -6.66 -1.88 -1.99
CA LEU A 34 -6.93 -3.29 -1.77
C LEU A 34 -8.14 -3.75 -2.58
N ALA A 35 -9.23 -2.99 -2.57
CA ALA A 35 -10.41 -3.33 -3.36
C ALA A 35 -10.11 -3.45 -4.87
N ILE A 36 -9.29 -2.54 -5.42
CA ILE A 36 -8.89 -2.60 -6.82
C ILE A 36 -7.93 -3.78 -7.09
N LEU A 37 -7.03 -4.08 -6.15
CA LEU A 37 -6.13 -5.23 -6.26
C LEU A 37 -6.92 -6.56 -6.27
N ASP A 38 -7.95 -6.69 -5.44
CA ASP A 38 -8.83 -7.86 -5.43
C ASP A 38 -9.61 -8.02 -6.76
N GLU A 39 -10.06 -6.92 -7.36
CA GLU A 39 -10.68 -6.93 -8.70
C GLU A 39 -9.70 -7.42 -9.76
N ARG A 40 -8.43 -7.00 -9.68
CA ARG A 40 -7.37 -7.42 -10.61
C ARG A 40 -7.03 -8.90 -10.44
N GLU A 41 -6.93 -9.39 -9.22
CA GLU A 41 -6.65 -10.81 -8.94
C GLU A 41 -7.73 -11.70 -9.56
N LYS A 42 -9.01 -11.34 -9.39
CA LYS A 42 -10.13 -12.08 -10.02
C LYS A 42 -10.05 -12.12 -11.54
N LEU A 43 -9.56 -11.07 -12.18
CA LEU A 43 -9.36 -11.06 -13.64
C LEU A 43 -8.20 -11.99 -14.03
N ILE A 44 -7.12 -11.99 -13.26
CA ILE A 44 -5.97 -12.88 -13.47
C ILE A 44 -6.39 -14.34 -13.30
N GLU A 45 -7.14 -14.67 -12.25
CA GLU A 45 -7.71 -16.01 -12.03
C GLU A 45 -8.60 -16.44 -13.20
N GLN A 46 -9.46 -15.55 -13.72
CA GLN A 46 -10.30 -15.84 -14.88
C GLN A 46 -9.47 -16.15 -16.12
N MET A 47 -8.43 -15.38 -16.41
CA MET A 47 -7.53 -15.64 -17.55
C MET A 47 -6.77 -16.97 -17.38
N GLN A 48 -6.33 -17.29 -16.17
CA GLN A 48 -5.68 -18.57 -15.86
C GLN A 48 -6.64 -19.75 -16.06
N GLN A 49 -7.89 -19.62 -15.60
CA GLN A 49 -8.92 -20.66 -15.77
C GLN A 49 -9.29 -20.89 -17.25
N MET A 50 -9.20 -19.85 -18.07
CA MET A 50 -9.41 -19.95 -19.52
C MET A 50 -8.24 -20.62 -20.27
N GLY A 51 -7.15 -20.96 -19.57
CA GLY A 51 -5.98 -21.59 -20.18
C GLY A 51 -5.25 -20.65 -21.14
N MET A 52 -5.24 -19.34 -20.83
CA MET A 52 -4.50 -18.37 -21.62
C MET A 52 -3.00 -18.70 -21.55
N ASP A 53 -2.49 -19.26 -22.64
CA ASP A 53 -1.12 -19.74 -22.83
C ASP A 53 -0.44 -18.98 -23.97
N ASP A 54 0.86 -19.23 -24.19
CA ASP A 54 1.63 -18.53 -25.23
C ASP A 54 1.06 -18.69 -26.65
N THR A 55 0.18 -19.68 -26.89
CA THR A 55 -0.43 -19.89 -28.19
C THR A 55 -1.70 -19.08 -28.43
N THR A 56 -2.32 -18.58 -27.36
CA THR A 56 -3.55 -17.78 -27.40
C THR A 56 -3.31 -16.28 -27.25
N ILE A 57 -2.05 -15.88 -26.98
CA ILE A 57 -1.65 -14.48 -26.84
C ILE A 57 -1.31 -13.88 -28.21
N THR A 58 -2.05 -12.83 -28.59
CA THR A 58 -1.77 -12.03 -29.79
C THR A 58 -0.72 -10.94 -29.50
N GLU A 59 -0.16 -10.33 -30.55
CA GLU A 59 0.78 -9.20 -30.40
C GLU A 59 0.14 -8.01 -29.66
N SER A 60 -1.14 -7.73 -29.94
CA SER A 60 -1.91 -6.71 -29.20
C SER A 60 -2.04 -7.04 -27.71
N ASN A 61 -2.15 -8.32 -27.36
CA ASN A 61 -2.22 -8.76 -25.97
C ASN A 61 -0.88 -8.58 -25.26
N LEU A 62 0.24 -8.82 -25.96
CA LEU A 62 1.58 -8.54 -25.45
C LEU A 62 1.79 -7.04 -25.17
N ASP A 63 1.33 -6.16 -26.05
CA ASP A 63 1.42 -4.71 -25.84
C ASP A 63 0.63 -4.26 -24.62
N ILE A 64 -0.57 -4.82 -24.40
CA ILE A 64 -1.37 -4.55 -23.20
C ILE A 64 -0.65 -5.05 -21.94
N LEU A 65 -0.13 -6.28 -21.96
CA LEU A 65 0.61 -6.85 -20.83
C LEU A 65 1.88 -6.05 -20.51
N ARG A 66 2.58 -5.54 -21.52
CA ARG A 66 3.73 -4.65 -21.36
C ARG A 66 3.32 -3.35 -20.66
N GLN A 67 2.24 -2.72 -21.09
CA GLN A 67 1.72 -1.51 -20.43
C GLN A 67 1.35 -1.77 -18.97
N VAL A 68 0.66 -2.89 -18.69
CA VAL A 68 0.33 -3.31 -17.32
C VAL A 68 1.60 -3.48 -16.49
N HIS A 69 2.63 -4.13 -17.05
CA HIS A 69 3.90 -4.34 -16.36
C HIS A 69 4.61 -3.02 -16.05
N GLU A 70 4.67 -2.09 -17.00
CA GLU A 70 5.29 -0.77 -16.80
C GLU A 70 4.59 0.05 -15.71
N ILE A 71 3.25 0.04 -15.70
CA ILE A 71 2.48 0.70 -14.63
C ILE A 71 2.76 0.03 -13.28
N ASN A 72 2.80 -1.30 -13.23
CA ASN A 72 3.08 -2.04 -11.99
C ASN A 72 4.45 -1.68 -11.40
N GLN A 73 5.49 -1.55 -12.22
CA GLN A 73 6.82 -1.15 -11.73
C GLN A 73 6.78 0.23 -11.04
N ARG A 74 6.07 1.19 -11.63
CA ARG A 74 5.88 2.52 -11.02
C ARG A 74 5.06 2.44 -9.73
N LEU A 75 3.99 1.64 -9.74
CA LEU A 75 3.11 1.45 -8.59
C LEU A 75 3.84 0.85 -7.39
N VAL A 76 4.62 -0.20 -7.58
CA VAL A 76 5.37 -0.87 -6.50
C VAL A 76 6.28 0.12 -5.80
N SER A 77 7.07 0.88 -6.56
CA SER A 77 7.94 1.92 -5.99
C SER A 77 7.17 2.95 -5.16
N LYS A 78 6.01 3.41 -5.64
CA LYS A 78 5.19 4.39 -4.92
C LYS A 78 4.53 3.83 -3.66
N MET A 79 4.07 2.59 -3.71
CA MET A 79 3.51 1.92 -2.54
C MET A 79 4.59 1.69 -1.48
N ASP A 80 5.80 1.33 -1.87
CA ASP A 80 6.94 1.18 -0.95
C ASP A 80 7.36 2.51 -0.32
N ASP A 81 7.40 3.60 -1.09
CA ASP A 81 7.65 4.95 -0.56
C ASP A 81 6.62 5.30 0.53
N ARG A 82 5.33 5.06 0.27
CA ARG A 82 4.25 5.34 1.23
C ARG A 82 4.36 4.46 2.48
N LYS A 83 4.71 3.18 2.32
CA LYS A 83 4.98 2.26 3.43
C LYS A 83 6.13 2.76 4.31
N GLY A 84 7.21 3.25 3.71
CA GLY A 84 8.34 3.85 4.43
C GLY A 84 7.96 5.12 5.20
N ALA A 85 7.12 5.96 4.61
CA ALA A 85 6.60 7.17 5.26
C ALA A 85 5.74 6.83 6.50
N VAL A 86 4.82 5.87 6.38
CA VAL A 86 3.99 5.39 7.50
C VAL A 86 4.86 4.79 8.61
N GLN A 87 5.86 3.97 8.26
CA GLN A 87 6.78 3.41 9.25
C GLN A 87 7.55 4.49 10.03
N THR A 88 7.96 5.55 9.33
CA THR A 88 8.66 6.70 9.95
C THR A 88 7.74 7.43 10.93
N GLN A 89 6.49 7.66 10.54
CA GLN A 89 5.48 8.28 11.42
C GLN A 89 5.22 7.44 12.67
N LEU A 90 5.07 6.12 12.51
CA LEU A 90 4.87 5.19 13.62
C LEU A 90 6.06 5.19 14.60
N ASN A 91 7.29 5.18 14.08
CA ASN A 91 8.50 5.28 14.90
C ASN A 91 8.54 6.59 15.70
N ASN A 92 8.14 7.72 15.08
CA ASN A 92 8.10 9.02 15.75
C ASN A 92 7.06 9.04 16.88
N ILE A 93 5.88 8.46 16.66
CA ILE A 93 4.84 8.33 17.69
C ILE A 93 5.34 7.48 18.86
N GLN A 94 6.00 6.35 18.58
CA GLN A 94 6.56 5.48 19.61
C GLN A 94 7.64 6.20 20.46
N ARG A 95 8.55 6.94 19.81
CA ARG A 95 9.55 7.76 20.51
C ARG A 95 8.89 8.85 21.37
N SER A 96 7.87 9.51 20.84
CA SER A 96 7.14 10.53 21.61
C SER A 96 6.44 9.93 22.82
N LYS A 97 5.86 8.73 22.68
CA LYS A 97 5.22 8.02 23.79
C LYS A 97 6.26 7.64 24.86
N GLN A 98 7.40 7.08 24.46
CA GLN A 98 8.49 6.76 25.38
C GLN A 98 9.01 8.00 26.13
N ALA A 99 9.18 9.12 25.43
CA ALA A 99 9.56 10.38 26.06
C ALA A 99 8.49 10.83 27.08
N MET A 100 7.20 10.81 26.72
CA MET A 100 6.11 11.13 27.65
C MET A 100 6.10 10.21 28.88
N ASP A 101 6.28 8.89 28.68
CA ASP A 101 6.34 7.92 29.78
C ASP A 101 7.54 8.22 30.70
N THR A 102 8.71 8.58 30.17
CA THR A 102 9.85 9.01 31.00
C THR A 102 9.63 10.32 31.74
N TYR A 103 8.86 11.27 31.19
CA TYR A 103 8.49 12.51 31.88
C TYR A 103 7.38 12.30 32.92
N ASN A 104 6.49 11.31 32.73
CA ASN A 104 5.45 10.95 33.68
C ASN A 104 6.01 10.12 34.85
N GLU A 105 6.94 9.20 34.58
CA GLU A 105 7.65 8.44 35.62
C GLU A 105 8.67 9.29 36.40
N ASN A 106 9.23 10.33 35.76
CA ASN A 106 10.13 11.31 36.41
C ASN A 106 9.45 12.67 36.71
N GLY A 107 8.11 12.74 36.66
CA GLY A 107 7.33 13.87 37.16
C GLY A 107 7.56 14.03 38.67
N PRO A 108 7.55 15.25 39.24
CA PRO A 108 8.31 15.58 40.44
C PRO A 108 7.73 14.93 41.71
N ASN A 109 8.19 13.72 42.03
CA ASN A 109 8.24 13.20 43.40
C ASN A 109 9.42 13.82 44.19
N ALA A 110 9.91 15.00 43.78
CA ALA A 110 11.01 15.74 44.42
C ALA A 110 10.54 16.97 45.23
N TYR A 111 9.23 17.16 45.44
CA TYR A 111 8.74 18.06 46.51
C TYR A 111 8.67 17.27 47.83
N GLY A 112 9.83 16.99 48.42
CA GLY A 112 9.89 16.31 49.72
C GLY A 112 11.28 16.09 50.30
N ALA A 113 12.35 16.13 49.50
CA ALA A 113 13.71 15.85 49.97
C ALA A 113 14.48 17.07 50.50
N PHE A 114 13.81 18.21 50.74
CA PHE A 114 14.43 19.45 51.24
C PHE A 114 13.77 20.03 52.49
N LEU A 115 13.19 19.22 53.38
CA LEU A 115 12.71 19.72 54.68
C LEU A 115 12.84 18.63 55.76
N ASP A 116 14.06 18.42 56.28
CA ASP A 116 14.20 18.16 57.71
C ASP A 116 15.40 18.92 58.26
N HIS A 117 15.12 20.13 58.74
CA HIS A 117 15.95 20.78 59.74
C HIS A 117 15.56 20.22 61.11
N LYS A 118 16.36 19.32 61.69
CA LYS A 118 16.33 19.11 63.14
C LYS A 118 17.71 18.86 63.76
N LYS A 119 18.15 19.92 64.45
CA LYS A 119 18.94 20.04 65.69
C LYS A 119 20.28 19.31 65.80
#